data_AF-A0A2T6D773-F1
#
_entry.id   AF-A0A2T6D773-F1
#
_cell.length_a   1.000
_cell.length_b   1.000
_cell.length_c   1.000
_cell.angle_alpha   90.00
_cell.angle_beta   90.00
_cell.angle_gamma   90.00
#
_symmetry.space_group_name_H-M   'P 1'
#
loop_
_entity.id
_entity.type
_entity.pdbx_description
1 polymer ?
#
loop_
_entity_poly.entity_id
_entity_poly.type
_entity_poly.pdbx_seq_one_letter_code
_entity_poly.pdbx_strand_id
1 'polypeptide(L)'
;MLSVAVNGFWVAFMASGVLGVISMAAPHSGFAVVSALFAVLLFLGSFPMLALVLATELVPKRIVLPMLGYLWAGVYVSLWPFPDHVVPWVSGASNILQVLLGVFLAWKFRAPGHTWKAPFAAREGRFFRWQYTVIGWFALQVASLVALVAIFFEVSALISATTGGYVRLRPNGLYLVERQFKEGDREVRLSGMMHIATEEFYDDVLPKADPKHPSVVLLEGVTDDKNLLDDNHLDYTRVARLFQLTAQSESTFSRKAYARAKLHNHPKDDSPVEMEEWGDDNFTSHEYRHADVDISNLRPKTIAYIITLSRLMEAPTWRDILLELQDPSSPINDSDAQAQVWDDILHARNRRLIAEIQSALPDFQRIIVPWGAAHLSEIERWLKGQHFVQSGEVERRALKFF
;
A
#
# COMPACT_ATOMS: atom_id res chain seq x y z
N MET A 1 -21.23 -22.11 26.65
CA MET A 1 -20.10 -21.49 25.92
C MET A 1 -20.15 -21.73 24.41
N LEU A 2 -20.27 -22.96 23.90
CA LEU A 2 -20.29 -23.21 22.44
C LEU A 2 -21.48 -22.55 21.69
N SER A 3 -22.69 -22.59 22.27
CA SER A 3 -23.85 -21.87 21.71
C SER A 3 -23.58 -20.36 21.60
N VAL A 4 -22.88 -19.76 22.59
CA VAL A 4 -22.49 -18.35 22.53
C VAL A 4 -21.51 -18.10 21.38
N ALA A 5 -20.53 -18.97 21.17
CA ALA A 5 -19.59 -18.85 20.05
C ALA A 5 -20.28 -18.95 18.68
N VAL A 6 -21.20 -19.91 18.50
CA VAL A 6 -21.94 -20.10 17.24
C VAL A 6 -22.86 -18.92 16.96
N ASN A 7 -23.64 -18.47 17.96
CA ASN A 7 -24.52 -17.31 17.78
C ASN A 7 -23.71 -16.01 17.61
N GLY A 8 -22.60 -15.85 18.34
CA GLY A 8 -21.70 -14.70 18.18
C GLY A 8 -21.10 -14.62 16.78
N PHE A 9 -20.65 -15.76 16.24
CA PHE A 9 -20.17 -15.83 14.86
C PHE A 9 -21.26 -15.50 13.84
N TRP A 10 -22.48 -15.97 14.05
CA TRP A 10 -23.63 -15.60 13.20
C TRP A 10 -23.96 -14.10 13.29
N VAL A 11 -23.95 -13.50 14.49
CA VAL A 11 -24.15 -12.05 14.65
C VAL A 11 -23.05 -11.28 13.93
N ALA A 12 -21.79 -11.68 14.06
CA ALA A 12 -20.68 -11.06 13.34
C ALA A 12 -20.83 -11.23 11.82
N PHE A 13 -21.24 -12.41 11.35
CA PHE A 13 -21.53 -12.66 9.94
C PHE A 13 -22.62 -11.73 9.40
N MET A 14 -23.70 -11.55 10.14
CA MET A 14 -24.78 -10.62 9.79
C MET A 14 -24.33 -9.16 9.82
N ALA A 15 -23.64 -8.75 10.89
CA ALA A 15 -23.17 -7.39 11.08
C ALA A 15 -22.18 -6.98 9.99
N SER A 16 -21.28 -7.88 9.58
CA SER A 16 -20.37 -7.66 8.46
C SER A 16 -21.12 -7.38 7.15
N GLY A 17 -22.15 -8.17 6.82
CA GLY A 17 -22.95 -7.95 5.61
C GLY A 17 -23.72 -6.62 5.66
N VAL A 18 -24.31 -6.28 6.82
CA VAL A 18 -25.01 -4.99 7.01
C VAL A 18 -24.05 -3.81 6.90
N LEU A 19 -22.89 -3.88 7.55
CA LEU A 19 -21.85 -2.84 7.42
C LEU A 19 -21.37 -2.71 5.97
N GLY A 20 -21.27 -3.81 5.23
CA GLY A 20 -20.95 -3.81 3.81
C GLY A 20 -22.02 -3.11 2.96
N VAL A 21 -23.31 -3.31 3.26
CA VAL A 21 -24.39 -2.58 2.58
C VAL A 21 -24.37 -1.09 2.91
N ILE A 22 -24.14 -0.73 4.18
CA ILE A 22 -24.06 0.67 4.62
C ILE A 22 -22.85 1.36 3.99
N SER A 23 -21.69 0.71 3.97
CA SER A 23 -20.47 1.28 3.39
C SER A 23 -20.61 1.53 1.90
N MET A 24 -21.39 0.73 1.17
CA MET A 24 -21.70 1.01 -0.23
C MET A 24 -22.58 2.23 -0.44
N ALA A 25 -23.48 2.53 0.50
CA ALA A 25 -24.30 3.75 0.44
C ALA A 25 -23.49 5.01 0.80
N ALA A 26 -22.38 4.84 1.53
CA ALA A 26 -21.50 5.93 1.97
C ALA A 26 -20.01 5.55 1.84
N PRO A 27 -19.50 5.34 0.61
CA PRO A 27 -18.17 4.75 0.36
C PRO A 27 -17.00 5.60 0.86
N HIS A 28 -17.21 6.91 1.04
CA HIS A 28 -16.20 7.85 1.51
C HIS A 28 -16.27 8.16 3.00
N SER A 29 -17.15 7.47 3.75
CA SER A 29 -17.26 7.65 5.19
C SER A 29 -16.30 6.73 5.95
N GLY A 30 -15.95 7.10 7.19
CA GLY A 30 -15.20 6.22 8.10
C GLY A 30 -15.85 4.83 8.32
N PHE A 31 -17.14 4.66 7.97
CA PHE A 31 -17.81 3.36 7.98
C PHE A 31 -17.22 2.36 6.98
N ALA A 32 -16.64 2.80 5.87
CA ALA A 32 -15.98 1.91 4.92
C ALA A 32 -14.76 1.22 5.56
N VAL A 33 -13.95 1.99 6.29
CA VAL A 33 -12.79 1.47 7.05
C VAL A 33 -13.25 0.51 8.14
N VAL A 34 -14.28 0.89 8.92
CA VAL A 34 -14.84 0.01 9.96
C VAL A 34 -15.39 -1.28 9.36
N SER A 35 -16.10 -1.20 8.23
CA SER A 35 -16.63 -2.36 7.51
C SER A 35 -15.50 -3.30 7.07
N ALA A 36 -14.42 -2.75 6.50
CA ALA A 36 -13.26 -3.53 6.07
C ALA A 36 -12.56 -4.22 7.25
N LEU A 37 -12.30 -3.48 8.34
CA LEU A 37 -11.72 -4.06 9.56
C LEU A 37 -12.59 -5.17 10.13
N PHE A 38 -13.91 -4.98 10.16
CA PHE A 38 -14.84 -5.98 10.67
C PHE A 38 -14.90 -7.23 9.79
N ALA A 39 -14.83 -7.07 8.46
CA ALA A 39 -14.72 -8.18 7.52
C ALA A 39 -13.43 -8.98 7.71
N VAL A 40 -12.29 -8.31 7.92
CA VAL A 40 -11.00 -8.95 8.25
C VAL A 40 -11.11 -9.73 9.56
N LEU A 41 -11.65 -9.13 10.61
CA LEU A 41 -11.83 -9.81 11.91
C LEU A 41 -12.75 -11.03 11.79
N LEU A 42 -13.83 -10.94 11.02
CA LEU A 42 -14.73 -12.07 10.76
C LEU A 42 -14.03 -13.18 9.98
N PHE A 43 -13.24 -12.83 8.96
CA PHE A 43 -12.45 -13.80 8.20
C PHE A 43 -11.42 -14.51 9.08
N LEU A 44 -10.69 -13.76 9.92
CA LEU A 44 -9.79 -14.33 10.93
C LEU A 44 -10.54 -15.21 11.94
N GLY A 45 -11.75 -14.81 12.36
CA GLY A 45 -12.64 -15.60 13.20
C GLY A 45 -13.17 -16.87 12.53
N SER A 46 -13.10 -16.98 11.20
CA SER A 46 -13.52 -18.17 10.46
C SER A 46 -12.57 -19.35 10.70
N PHE A 47 -11.28 -19.11 10.97
CA PHE A 47 -10.28 -20.15 11.26
C PHE A 47 -10.58 -20.93 12.56
N PRO A 48 -10.73 -20.29 13.74
CA PRO A 48 -11.09 -21.01 14.96
C PRO A 48 -12.48 -21.63 14.87
N MET A 49 -13.42 -21.00 14.15
CA MET A 49 -14.75 -21.59 13.93
C MET A 49 -14.68 -22.85 13.04
N LEU A 50 -13.89 -22.82 11.98
CA LEU A 50 -13.61 -23.97 11.13
C LEU A 50 -12.93 -25.09 11.94
N ALA A 51 -11.95 -24.76 12.79
CA ALA A 51 -11.34 -25.71 13.71
C ALA A 51 -12.36 -26.34 14.67
N LEU A 52 -13.29 -25.56 15.23
CA LEU A 52 -14.37 -26.07 16.08
C LEU A 52 -15.30 -27.01 15.31
N VAL A 53 -15.75 -26.62 14.10
CA VAL A 53 -16.62 -27.46 13.23
C VAL A 53 -15.98 -28.81 12.94
N LEU A 54 -14.65 -28.83 12.78
CA LEU A 54 -13.91 -30.05 12.46
C LEU A 54 -13.56 -30.86 13.71
N ALA A 55 -13.26 -30.23 14.85
CA ALA A 55 -12.89 -30.94 16.07
C ALA A 55 -14.07 -31.56 16.82
N THR A 56 -15.29 -31.00 16.68
CA THR A 56 -16.45 -31.36 17.50
C THR A 56 -17.73 -31.69 16.71
N GLU A 57 -18.59 -32.52 17.30
CA GLU A 57 -19.94 -32.80 16.80
C GLU A 57 -20.99 -31.81 17.33
N LEU A 58 -20.62 -31.07 18.37
CA LEU A 58 -21.51 -30.16 19.10
C LEU A 58 -21.87 -28.91 18.26
N VAL A 59 -21.05 -28.56 17.27
CA VAL A 59 -21.33 -27.42 16.37
C VAL A 59 -22.39 -27.83 15.34
N PRO A 60 -23.47 -27.05 15.16
CA PRO A 60 -24.48 -27.33 14.14
C PRO A 60 -23.92 -27.05 12.73
N LYS A 61 -23.27 -28.06 12.14
CA LYS A 61 -22.55 -27.95 10.86
C LYS A 61 -23.40 -27.43 9.70
N ARG A 62 -24.71 -27.73 9.69
CA ARG A 62 -25.67 -27.24 8.68
C ARG A 62 -25.88 -25.72 8.70
N ILE A 63 -25.44 -25.05 9.77
CA ILE A 63 -25.55 -23.61 9.98
C ILE A 63 -24.19 -22.97 9.72
N VAL A 64 -23.14 -23.52 10.34
CA VAL A 64 -21.80 -22.93 10.29
C VAL A 64 -21.09 -23.16 8.95
N LEU A 65 -21.22 -24.35 8.35
CA LEU A 65 -20.53 -24.63 7.08
C LEU A 65 -20.99 -23.73 5.92
N PRO A 66 -22.30 -23.42 5.74
CA PRO A 66 -22.71 -22.43 4.74
C PRO A 66 -22.11 -21.04 4.96
N MET A 67 -22.02 -20.56 6.20
CA MET A 67 -21.40 -19.25 6.50
C MET A 67 -19.90 -19.27 6.23
N LEU A 68 -19.19 -20.33 6.62
CA LEU A 68 -17.78 -20.50 6.30
C LEU A 68 -17.58 -20.60 4.79
N GLY A 69 -18.34 -21.46 4.11
CA GLY A 69 -18.30 -21.59 2.65
C GLY A 69 -18.52 -20.25 1.94
N TYR A 70 -19.45 -19.43 2.45
CA TYR A 70 -19.69 -18.08 1.95
C TYR A 70 -18.46 -17.16 2.09
N LEU A 71 -17.87 -17.07 3.29
CA LEU A 71 -16.70 -16.22 3.54
C LEU A 71 -15.50 -16.63 2.69
N TRP A 72 -15.25 -17.93 2.60
CA TRP A 72 -14.14 -18.47 1.83
C TRP A 72 -14.39 -18.37 0.31
N ALA A 73 -15.63 -18.52 -0.15
CA ALA A 73 -16.00 -18.22 -1.54
C ALA A 73 -15.79 -16.74 -1.87
N GLY A 74 -16.04 -15.84 -0.92
CA GLY A 74 -15.76 -14.41 -1.05
C GLY A 74 -14.30 -14.13 -1.43
N VAL A 75 -13.34 -14.84 -0.83
CA VAL A 75 -11.91 -14.71 -1.21
C VAL A 75 -11.71 -15.06 -2.68
N TYR A 76 -12.26 -16.17 -3.17
CA TYR A 76 -12.12 -16.55 -4.58
C TYR A 76 -12.80 -15.57 -5.53
N VAL A 77 -13.94 -14.99 -5.13
CA VAL A 77 -14.62 -13.95 -5.90
C VAL A 77 -13.76 -12.69 -5.95
N SER A 78 -13.11 -12.29 -4.87
CA SER A 78 -12.19 -11.14 -4.87
C SER A 78 -10.97 -11.35 -5.76
N LEU A 79 -10.49 -12.59 -5.90
CA LEU A 79 -9.39 -12.94 -6.82
C LEU A 79 -9.80 -12.94 -8.29
N TRP A 80 -11.10 -12.89 -8.58
CA TRP A 80 -11.58 -12.90 -9.96
C TRP A 80 -11.36 -11.51 -10.60
N PRO A 81 -10.80 -11.44 -11.82
CA PRO A 81 -10.48 -10.17 -12.47
C PRO A 81 -11.73 -9.49 -13.03
N PHE A 82 -12.61 -9.02 -12.14
CA PHE A 82 -13.77 -8.24 -12.52
C PHE A 82 -13.33 -6.87 -13.05
N PRO A 83 -13.97 -6.34 -14.11
CA PRO A 83 -13.79 -4.95 -14.50
C PRO A 83 -14.18 -3.99 -13.35
N ASP A 84 -13.48 -2.86 -13.21
CA ASP A 84 -13.69 -1.92 -12.08
C ASP A 84 -15.15 -1.47 -11.90
N HIS A 85 -15.87 -1.27 -13.01
CA HIS A 85 -17.28 -0.88 -12.98
C HIS A 85 -18.23 -2.00 -12.49
N VAL A 86 -17.77 -3.26 -12.46
CA VAL A 86 -18.52 -4.43 -12.00
C VAL A 86 -18.29 -4.70 -10.52
N VAL A 87 -17.10 -4.35 -10.00
CA VAL A 87 -16.70 -4.63 -8.60
C VAL A 87 -17.72 -4.13 -7.57
N PRO A 88 -18.26 -2.88 -7.65
CA PRO A 88 -19.26 -2.42 -6.70
C PRO A 88 -20.53 -3.27 -6.71
N TRP A 89 -20.99 -3.70 -7.88
CA TRP A 89 -22.21 -4.52 -8.01
C TRP A 89 -22.02 -5.91 -7.43
N VAL A 90 -20.88 -6.55 -7.71
CA VAL A 90 -20.53 -7.86 -7.15
C VAL A 90 -20.40 -7.78 -5.62
N SER A 91 -19.72 -6.74 -5.12
CA SER A 91 -19.60 -6.49 -3.68
C SER A 91 -20.96 -6.28 -3.02
N GLY A 92 -21.87 -5.50 -3.63
CA GLY A 92 -23.21 -5.28 -3.09
C GLY A 92 -24.12 -6.48 -3.12
N ALA A 93 -24.13 -7.19 -4.24
CA ALA A 93 -24.86 -8.45 -4.34
C ALA A 93 -24.36 -9.45 -3.29
N SER A 94 -23.04 -9.52 -3.07
CA SER A 94 -22.43 -10.32 -2.02
C SER A 94 -22.91 -9.88 -0.63
N ASN A 95 -22.76 -8.61 -0.25
CA ASN A 95 -23.16 -8.13 1.08
C ASN A 95 -24.64 -8.38 1.37
N ILE A 96 -25.53 -8.19 0.39
CA ILE A 96 -26.96 -8.51 0.51
C ILE A 96 -27.17 -10.03 0.68
N LEU A 97 -26.53 -10.84 -0.15
CA LEU A 97 -26.64 -12.30 -0.10
C LEU A 97 -26.14 -12.86 1.23
N GLN A 98 -25.09 -12.27 1.82
CA GLN A 98 -24.59 -12.60 3.14
C GLN A 98 -25.66 -12.41 4.22
N VAL A 99 -26.31 -11.25 4.23
CA VAL A 99 -27.41 -10.94 5.17
C VAL A 99 -28.58 -11.89 4.95
N LEU A 100 -29.01 -12.09 3.70
CA LEU A 100 -30.11 -13.00 3.37
C LEU A 100 -29.81 -14.44 3.80
N LEU A 101 -28.57 -14.92 3.60
CA LEU A 101 -28.14 -16.25 4.02
C LEU A 101 -28.23 -16.37 5.55
N GLY A 102 -27.72 -15.40 6.30
CA GLY A 102 -27.76 -15.45 7.75
C GLY A 102 -29.19 -15.38 8.31
N VAL A 103 -30.08 -14.59 7.71
CA VAL A 103 -31.53 -14.58 8.05
C VAL A 103 -32.17 -15.92 7.72
N PHE A 104 -31.91 -16.48 6.54
CA PHE A 104 -32.45 -17.76 6.11
C PHE A 104 -32.03 -18.90 7.06
N LEU A 105 -30.76 -18.94 7.46
CA LEU A 105 -30.25 -19.92 8.40
C LEU A 105 -30.91 -19.79 9.77
N ALA A 106 -31.07 -18.56 10.27
CA ALA A 106 -31.77 -18.28 11.52
C ALA A 106 -33.23 -18.71 11.45
N TRP A 107 -33.94 -18.38 10.37
CA TRP A 107 -35.34 -18.77 10.17
C TRP A 107 -35.52 -20.29 10.10
N LYS A 108 -34.69 -20.98 9.32
CA LYS A 108 -34.82 -22.42 9.06
C LYS A 108 -34.35 -23.31 10.21
N PHE A 109 -33.31 -22.92 10.94
CA PHE A 109 -32.64 -23.76 11.93
C PHE A 109 -32.75 -23.23 13.37
N ARG A 110 -33.70 -22.32 13.64
CA ARG A 110 -33.98 -21.84 15.00
C ARG A 110 -34.35 -23.00 15.92
N ALA A 111 -33.68 -23.08 17.06
CA ALA A 111 -34.01 -24.06 18.09
C ALA A 111 -35.34 -23.70 18.79
N PRO A 112 -36.17 -24.71 19.15
CA PRO A 112 -37.36 -24.48 19.97
C PRO A 112 -37.01 -23.74 21.27
N GLY A 113 -37.83 -22.77 21.66
CA GLY A 113 -37.62 -21.95 22.86
C GLY A 113 -36.51 -20.90 22.77
N HIS A 114 -35.78 -20.80 21.66
CA HIS A 114 -34.74 -19.80 21.46
C HIS A 114 -35.27 -18.53 20.78
N THR A 115 -34.73 -17.38 21.17
CA THR A 115 -35.09 -16.06 20.62
C THR A 115 -34.27 -15.73 19.38
N TRP A 116 -34.68 -14.72 18.62
CA TRP A 116 -33.91 -14.20 17.48
C TRP A 116 -32.54 -13.62 17.85
N LYS A 117 -32.28 -13.36 19.14
CA LYS A 117 -30.97 -12.91 19.63
C LYS A 117 -29.95 -14.05 19.77
N ALA A 118 -30.42 -15.29 19.86
CA ALA A 118 -29.58 -16.48 19.96
C ALA A 118 -30.33 -17.69 19.37
N PRO A 119 -30.57 -17.72 18.04
CA PRO A 119 -31.44 -18.70 17.42
C PRO A 119 -30.91 -20.14 17.49
N PHE A 120 -29.61 -20.35 17.71
CA PHE A 120 -28.98 -21.66 17.55
C PHE A 120 -28.59 -22.31 18.88
N ALA A 121 -28.87 -23.62 18.98
CA ALA A 121 -28.40 -24.46 20.08
C ALA A 121 -27.22 -25.32 19.63
N ALA A 122 -26.31 -25.61 20.57
CA ALA A 122 -25.32 -26.65 20.36
C ALA A 122 -26.02 -28.02 20.30
N ARG A 123 -25.47 -28.94 19.50
CA ARG A 123 -25.95 -30.32 19.45
C ARG A 123 -25.45 -31.10 20.65
N GLU A 124 -26.20 -32.14 21.03
CA GLU A 124 -25.69 -33.19 21.90
C GLU A 124 -24.75 -34.10 21.10
N GLY A 125 -23.63 -34.51 21.71
CA GLY A 125 -22.63 -35.32 21.01
C GLY A 125 -21.28 -35.30 21.71
N ARG A 126 -20.27 -35.88 21.04
CA ARG A 126 -18.91 -35.90 21.59
C ARG A 126 -18.21 -34.58 21.34
N PHE A 127 -17.57 -34.06 22.39
CA PHE A 127 -16.77 -32.84 22.26
C PHE A 127 -15.57 -33.05 21.30
N PHE A 128 -14.95 -34.23 21.30
CA PHE A 128 -13.74 -34.51 20.53
C PHE A 128 -13.80 -35.87 19.81
N ARG A 129 -13.43 -35.88 18.53
CA ARG A 129 -13.15 -37.10 17.74
C ARG A 129 -11.87 -36.90 16.92
N TRP A 130 -10.82 -37.66 17.27
CA TRP A 130 -9.48 -37.49 16.70
C TRP A 130 -9.43 -37.55 15.17
N GLN A 131 -10.26 -38.39 14.52
CA GLN A 131 -10.32 -38.52 13.06
C GLN A 131 -10.72 -37.19 12.40
N TYR A 132 -11.74 -36.52 12.93
CA TYR A 132 -12.18 -35.23 12.41
C TYR A 132 -11.24 -34.09 12.80
N THR A 133 -10.58 -34.18 13.95
CA THR A 133 -9.53 -33.24 14.34
C THR A 133 -8.33 -33.30 13.40
N VAL A 134 -7.87 -34.49 13.01
CA VAL A 134 -6.72 -34.66 12.10
C VAL A 134 -7.07 -34.17 10.70
N ILE A 135 -8.19 -34.62 10.13
CA ILE A 135 -8.67 -34.13 8.83
C ILE A 135 -8.88 -32.62 8.89
N GLY A 136 -9.42 -32.14 10.01
CA GLY A 136 -9.69 -30.74 10.23
C GLY A 136 -8.45 -29.86 10.28
N TRP A 137 -7.43 -30.34 10.97
CA TRP A 137 -6.12 -29.72 11.04
C TRP A 137 -5.51 -29.61 9.64
N PHE A 138 -5.45 -30.70 8.88
CA PHE A 138 -4.93 -30.66 7.52
C PHE A 138 -5.73 -29.74 6.60
N ALA A 139 -7.07 -29.79 6.67
CA ALA A 139 -7.93 -28.91 5.91
C ALA A 139 -7.68 -27.43 6.26
N LEU A 140 -7.52 -27.11 7.54
CA LEU A 140 -7.20 -25.75 8.00
C LEU A 140 -5.83 -25.30 7.48
N GLN A 141 -4.80 -26.15 7.55
CA GLN A 141 -3.47 -25.81 7.04
C GLN A 141 -3.48 -25.57 5.53
N VAL A 142 -4.17 -26.43 4.77
CA VAL A 142 -4.33 -26.24 3.33
C VAL A 142 -5.11 -24.96 3.02
N ALA A 143 -6.21 -24.70 3.74
CA ALA A 143 -7.01 -23.49 3.56
C ALA A 143 -6.20 -22.22 3.89
N SER A 144 -5.45 -22.21 5.00
CA SER A 144 -4.54 -21.12 5.38
C SER A 144 -3.47 -20.89 4.32
N LEU A 145 -2.85 -21.96 3.81
CA LEU A 145 -1.82 -21.85 2.77
C LEU A 145 -2.40 -21.28 1.47
N VAL A 146 -3.56 -21.77 1.04
CA VAL A 146 -4.26 -21.26 -0.16
C VAL A 146 -4.63 -19.78 0.02
N ALA A 147 -5.17 -19.39 1.17
CA ALA A 147 -5.48 -17.99 1.48
C ALA A 147 -4.22 -17.11 1.47
N LEU A 148 -3.13 -17.57 2.09
CA LEU A 148 -1.87 -16.82 2.13
C LEU A 148 -1.30 -16.62 0.72
N VAL A 149 -1.31 -17.67 -0.11
CA VAL A 149 -0.84 -17.61 -1.50
C VAL A 149 -1.73 -16.67 -2.32
N ALA A 150 -3.04 -16.76 -2.17
CA ALA A 150 -4.00 -15.86 -2.83
C ALA A 150 -3.75 -14.39 -2.47
N ILE A 151 -3.66 -14.07 -1.18
CA ILE A 151 -3.37 -12.72 -0.69
C ILE A 151 -2.03 -12.22 -1.25
N PHE A 152 -1.01 -13.07 -1.26
CA PHE A 152 0.30 -12.70 -1.80
C PHE A 152 0.22 -12.31 -3.29
N PHE A 153 -0.49 -13.10 -4.11
CA PHE A 153 -0.65 -12.79 -5.54
C PHE A 153 -1.49 -11.55 -5.78
N GLU A 154 -2.56 -11.34 -5.01
CA GLU A 154 -3.43 -10.17 -5.11
C GLU A 154 -2.67 -8.89 -4.75
N VAL A 155 -1.94 -8.90 -3.63
CA VAL A 155 -1.09 -7.77 -3.21
C VAL A 155 0.01 -7.52 -4.25
N SER A 156 0.66 -8.58 -4.77
CA SER A 156 1.68 -8.44 -5.81
C SER A 156 1.12 -7.83 -7.10
N ALA A 157 -0.06 -8.29 -7.54
CA ALA A 157 -0.74 -7.75 -8.73
C ALA A 157 -1.17 -6.30 -8.53
N LEU A 158 -1.72 -5.96 -7.35
CA LEU A 158 -2.12 -4.59 -7.01
C LEU A 158 -0.92 -3.64 -6.98
N ILE A 159 0.17 -4.03 -6.32
CA ILE A 159 1.42 -3.24 -6.28
C ILE A 159 1.96 -3.03 -7.70
N SER A 160 1.99 -4.10 -8.52
CA SER A 160 2.47 -4.01 -9.90
C SER A 160 1.57 -3.09 -10.75
N ALA A 161 0.24 -3.21 -10.65
CA ALA A 161 -0.70 -2.40 -11.41
C ALA A 161 -0.62 -0.91 -11.02
N THR A 162 -0.58 -0.61 -9.72
CA THR A 162 -0.52 0.77 -9.20
C THR A 162 0.81 1.47 -9.50
N THR A 163 1.89 0.72 -9.64
CA THR A 163 3.24 1.27 -9.90
C THR A 163 3.68 1.13 -11.34
N GLY A 164 2.84 0.61 -12.25
CA GLY A 164 3.23 0.32 -13.64
C GLY A 164 4.34 -0.74 -13.77
N GLY A 165 4.46 -1.61 -12.77
CA GLY A 165 5.46 -2.67 -12.68
C GLY A 165 6.84 -2.21 -12.18
N TYR A 166 6.95 -0.99 -11.65
CA TYR A 166 8.18 -0.45 -11.05
C TYR A 166 8.45 -1.00 -9.65
N VAL A 167 7.44 -1.56 -8.98
CA VAL A 167 7.59 -2.34 -7.75
C VAL A 167 7.14 -3.77 -8.02
N ARG A 168 7.96 -4.74 -7.62
CA ARG A 168 7.68 -6.17 -7.78
C ARG A 168 7.81 -6.89 -6.45
N LEU A 169 6.71 -7.48 -6.00
CA LEU A 169 6.69 -8.32 -4.81
C LEU A 169 7.03 -9.77 -5.19
N ARG A 170 8.08 -10.33 -4.58
CA ARG A 170 8.51 -11.72 -4.76
C ARG A 170 8.56 -12.43 -3.40
N PRO A 171 8.49 -13.78 -3.38
CA PRO A 171 8.54 -14.52 -2.11
C PRO A 171 9.79 -14.26 -1.26
N ASN A 172 10.89 -13.82 -1.87
CA ASN A 172 12.17 -13.55 -1.23
C ASN A 172 12.46 -12.05 -1.01
N GLY A 173 11.56 -11.15 -1.37
CA GLY A 173 11.76 -9.71 -1.17
C GLY A 173 10.89 -8.79 -2.00
N LEU A 174 11.04 -7.50 -1.75
CA LEU A 174 10.49 -6.41 -2.55
C LEU A 174 11.58 -5.88 -3.47
N TYR A 175 11.25 -5.74 -4.75
CA TYR A 175 12.16 -5.29 -5.79
C TYR A 175 11.68 -3.98 -6.39
N LEU A 176 12.60 -3.05 -6.59
CA LEU A 176 12.41 -1.84 -7.34
C LEU A 176 13.06 -1.98 -8.71
N VAL A 177 12.35 -1.54 -9.73
CA VAL A 177 12.77 -1.67 -11.12
C VAL A 177 13.30 -0.34 -11.61
N GLU A 178 14.38 -0.40 -12.36
CA GLU A 178 14.83 0.67 -13.21
C GLU A 178 14.55 0.30 -14.67
N ARG A 179 14.00 1.23 -15.43
CA ARG A 179 13.83 1.09 -16.89
C ARG A 179 14.66 2.15 -17.61
N GLN A 180 15.32 1.72 -18.66
CA GLN A 180 16.19 2.56 -19.48
C GLN A 180 15.50 2.84 -20.81
N PHE A 181 15.52 4.10 -21.23
CA PHE A 181 14.84 4.58 -22.42
C PHE A 181 15.85 5.32 -23.29
N LYS A 182 15.86 5.02 -24.61
CA LYS A 182 16.79 5.63 -25.55
C LYS A 182 16.09 6.27 -26.75
N GLU A 183 16.65 7.38 -27.19
CA GLU A 183 16.33 8.07 -28.45
C GLU A 183 17.65 8.55 -29.08
N GLY A 184 18.12 7.84 -30.11
CA GLY A 184 19.47 8.07 -30.66
C GLY A 184 20.55 7.85 -29.59
N ASP A 185 21.40 8.85 -29.37
CA ASP A 185 22.47 8.83 -28.37
C ASP A 185 22.00 9.31 -26.97
N ARG A 186 20.73 9.70 -26.83
CA ARG A 186 20.16 10.15 -25.56
C ARG A 186 19.59 8.98 -24.77
N GLU A 187 19.77 9.04 -23.46
CA GLU A 187 19.31 8.01 -22.52
C GLU A 187 18.61 8.64 -21.31
N VAL A 188 17.41 8.16 -20.99
CA VAL A 188 16.71 8.49 -19.75
C VAL A 188 16.53 7.22 -18.93
N ARG A 189 16.96 7.25 -17.66
CA ARG A 189 16.86 6.13 -16.73
C ARG A 189 15.85 6.47 -15.64
N LEU A 190 14.76 5.73 -15.62
CA LEU A 190 13.73 5.85 -14.59
C LEU A 190 14.01 4.81 -13.50
N SER A 191 14.61 5.23 -12.40
CA SER A 191 14.98 4.36 -11.27
C SER A 191 13.91 4.44 -10.19
N GLY A 192 13.16 3.34 -10.00
CA GLY A 192 12.14 3.25 -8.95
C GLY A 192 12.76 3.41 -7.57
N MET A 193 12.20 4.33 -6.78
CA MET A 193 12.57 4.58 -5.39
C MET A 193 11.41 4.32 -4.44
N MET A 194 11.75 4.17 -3.16
CA MET A 194 10.80 4.17 -2.05
C MET A 194 11.41 4.88 -0.84
N HIS A 195 10.56 5.39 0.05
CA HIS A 195 11.00 6.13 1.24
C HIS A 195 11.65 5.26 2.32
N ILE A 196 11.52 3.93 2.26
CA ILE A 196 12.14 3.01 3.22
C ILE A 196 12.68 1.78 2.47
N ALA A 197 13.99 1.56 2.48
CA ALA A 197 14.66 0.41 1.86
C ALA A 197 15.91 0.02 2.67
N THR A 198 16.67 -0.99 2.23
CA THR A 198 18.00 -1.24 2.81
C THR A 198 19.02 -0.17 2.37
N GLU A 199 20.07 0.06 3.16
CA GLU A 199 21.12 1.04 2.78
C GLU A 199 21.80 0.65 1.47
N GLU A 200 22.06 -0.65 1.26
CA GLU A 200 22.72 -1.14 0.04
C GLU A 200 21.88 -0.87 -1.21
N PHE A 201 20.55 -0.84 -1.08
CA PHE A 201 19.70 -0.46 -2.19
C PHE A 201 20.01 0.98 -2.63
N TYR A 202 20.09 1.93 -1.69
CA TYR A 202 20.32 3.34 -1.99
C TYR A 202 21.71 3.60 -2.59
N ASP A 203 22.72 2.86 -2.15
CA ASP A 203 24.08 2.94 -2.69
C ASP A 203 24.17 2.48 -4.16
N ASP A 204 23.30 1.54 -4.58
CA ASP A 204 23.28 0.96 -5.92
C ASP A 204 22.32 1.67 -6.91
N VAL A 205 21.58 2.69 -6.47
CA VAL A 205 20.59 3.41 -7.31
C VAL A 205 21.25 4.11 -8.48
N LEU A 206 22.41 4.75 -8.26
CA LEU A 206 23.12 5.46 -9.32
C LEU A 206 23.98 4.49 -10.13
N PRO A 207 23.93 4.56 -11.47
CA PRO A 207 24.94 3.89 -12.27
C PRO A 207 26.32 4.44 -12.02
N LYS A 208 27.33 3.64 -12.36
CA LYS A 208 28.68 4.15 -12.51
C LYS A 208 28.72 5.25 -13.57
N ALA A 209 29.40 6.33 -13.24
CA ALA A 209 29.58 7.49 -14.03
C ALA A 209 30.48 7.15 -15.20
N ASP A 210 30.16 7.76 -16.32
CA ASP A 210 30.94 7.63 -17.53
C ASP A 210 31.45 9.02 -17.90
N PRO A 211 32.76 9.28 -17.74
CA PRO A 211 33.35 10.57 -18.10
C PRO A 211 33.10 10.98 -19.55
N LYS A 212 32.75 10.04 -20.45
CA LYS A 212 32.44 10.32 -21.85
C LYS A 212 30.98 10.74 -22.09
N HIS A 213 30.08 10.46 -21.15
CA HIS A 213 28.65 10.71 -21.28
C HIS A 213 28.18 11.49 -20.03
N PRO A 214 28.30 12.84 -20.05
CA PRO A 214 27.89 13.66 -18.92
C PRO A 214 26.43 13.40 -18.59
N SER A 215 26.15 13.29 -17.30
CA SER A 215 24.84 12.91 -16.80
C SER A 215 24.36 13.79 -15.68
N VAL A 216 23.04 14.01 -15.66
CA VAL A 216 22.35 14.73 -14.61
C VAL A 216 21.41 13.79 -13.86
N VAL A 217 21.38 13.93 -12.55
CA VAL A 217 20.47 13.24 -11.64
C VAL A 217 19.39 14.23 -11.18
N LEU A 218 18.14 13.92 -11.51
CA LEU A 218 16.98 14.73 -11.17
C LEU A 218 16.35 14.19 -9.87
N LEU A 219 16.62 14.88 -8.77
CA LEU A 219 16.26 14.42 -7.43
C LEU A 219 14.81 14.74 -7.07
N GLU A 220 14.13 13.72 -6.54
CA GLU A 220 12.88 13.87 -5.78
C GLU A 220 13.17 14.58 -4.45
N GLY A 221 12.17 15.29 -3.90
CA GLY A 221 12.20 15.83 -2.54
C GLY A 221 11.50 17.17 -2.47
N VAL A 222 10.29 17.24 -1.94
CA VAL A 222 9.52 18.50 -1.91
C VAL A 222 10.23 19.53 -1.01
N THR A 223 10.43 20.76 -1.48
CA THR A 223 10.99 21.86 -0.65
C THR A 223 9.90 22.56 0.15
N ASP A 224 10.28 23.20 1.26
CA ASP A 224 9.38 24.03 2.07
C ASP A 224 9.93 25.44 2.30
N ASP A 225 10.11 26.20 1.22
CA ASP A 225 10.77 27.52 1.30
C ASP A 225 10.01 28.52 2.18
N LYS A 226 8.70 28.29 2.39
CA LYS A 226 7.83 29.15 3.21
C LYS A 226 7.49 28.54 4.58
N ASN A 227 8.09 27.42 4.95
CA ASN A 227 7.85 26.73 6.23
C ASN A 227 6.35 26.49 6.49
N LEU A 228 5.63 25.97 5.49
CA LEU A 228 4.18 25.73 5.55
C LEU A 228 3.81 24.45 6.30
N LEU A 229 4.77 23.53 6.50
CA LEU A 229 4.55 22.32 7.29
C LEU A 229 4.92 22.49 8.77
N ASP A 230 5.60 23.58 9.14
CA ASP A 230 6.26 23.73 10.44
C ASP A 230 7.06 22.46 10.78
N ASP A 231 6.84 21.84 11.94
CA ASP A 231 7.50 20.58 12.31
C ASP A 231 6.81 19.32 11.73
N ASN A 232 5.69 19.46 11.00
CA ASN A 232 4.84 18.33 10.55
C ASN A 232 5.29 17.72 9.21
N HIS A 233 6.56 17.36 9.11
CA HIS A 233 7.06 16.65 7.94
C HIS A 233 6.68 15.17 7.97
N LEU A 234 6.61 14.53 6.79
CA LEU A 234 6.41 13.08 6.73
C LEU A 234 7.74 12.39 7.05
N ASP A 235 7.93 11.98 8.31
CA ASP A 235 9.11 11.25 8.75
C ASP A 235 8.86 9.73 8.78
N TYR A 236 9.64 9.02 7.98
CA TYR A 236 9.59 7.56 7.87
C TYR A 236 10.60 6.84 8.77
N THR A 237 11.45 7.58 9.47
CA THR A 237 12.55 7.07 10.30
C THR A 237 12.07 6.08 11.37
N ARG A 238 10.97 6.40 12.05
CA ARG A 238 10.41 5.52 13.09
C ARG A 238 9.99 4.16 12.53
N VAL A 239 9.35 4.17 11.36
CA VAL A 239 8.90 2.95 10.67
C VAL A 239 10.10 2.18 10.15
N ALA A 240 11.07 2.85 9.54
CA ALA A 240 12.30 2.24 9.04
C ALA A 240 13.05 1.49 10.15
N ARG A 241 13.25 2.13 11.32
CA ARG A 241 13.92 1.51 12.48
C ARG A 241 13.17 0.31 13.03
N LEU A 242 11.83 0.33 13.06
CA LEU A 242 11.03 -0.82 13.50
C LEU A 242 11.31 -2.07 12.66
N PHE A 243 11.56 -1.89 11.36
CA PHE A 243 11.86 -2.98 10.43
C PHE A 243 13.36 -3.18 10.16
N GLN A 244 14.25 -2.47 10.86
CA GLN A 244 15.70 -2.49 10.64
C GLN A 244 16.09 -2.12 9.20
N LEU A 245 15.48 -1.05 8.70
CA LEU A 245 15.69 -0.48 7.37
C LEU A 245 16.17 0.97 7.49
N THR A 246 16.59 1.55 6.36
CA THR A 246 16.95 2.96 6.26
C THR A 246 15.82 3.76 5.63
N ALA A 247 15.48 4.89 6.25
CA ALA A 247 14.65 5.90 5.59
C ALA A 247 15.47 6.62 4.51
N GLN A 248 14.85 6.96 3.39
CA GLN A 248 15.50 7.68 2.29
C GLN A 248 16.15 8.98 2.76
N SER A 249 15.55 9.71 3.70
CA SER A 249 16.10 10.94 4.28
C SER A 249 17.39 10.73 5.07
N GLU A 250 17.59 9.55 5.67
CA GLU A 250 18.78 9.20 6.45
C GLU A 250 19.89 8.55 5.59
N SER A 251 19.57 8.10 4.36
CA SER A 251 20.52 7.36 3.53
C SER A 251 21.72 8.21 3.11
N THR A 252 22.87 7.56 2.96
CA THR A 252 24.11 8.22 2.53
C THR A 252 23.98 8.81 1.14
N PHE A 253 23.32 8.09 0.23
CA PHE A 253 22.96 8.58 -1.11
C PHE A 253 22.22 9.92 -1.05
N SER A 254 21.10 10.01 -0.31
CA SER A 254 20.27 11.20 -0.30
C SER A 254 21.03 12.39 0.28
N ARG A 255 21.73 12.21 1.40
CA ARG A 255 22.53 13.28 2.02
C ARG A 255 23.57 13.84 1.05
N LYS A 256 24.30 12.99 0.33
CA LYS A 256 25.27 13.42 -0.69
C LYS A 256 24.59 14.11 -1.87
N ALA A 257 23.47 13.57 -2.36
CA ALA A 257 22.73 14.09 -3.51
C ALA A 257 22.15 15.49 -3.25
N TYR A 258 21.49 15.68 -2.11
CA TYR A 258 20.92 16.98 -1.76
C TYR A 258 21.99 18.04 -1.48
N ALA A 259 23.09 17.67 -0.82
CA ALA A 259 24.21 18.59 -0.60
C ALA A 259 24.78 19.10 -1.94
N ARG A 260 24.92 18.23 -2.94
CA ARG A 260 25.38 18.59 -4.29
C ARG A 260 24.36 19.44 -5.05
N ALA A 261 23.08 19.09 -5.00
CA ALA A 261 22.03 19.90 -5.62
C ALA A 261 21.96 21.32 -5.03
N LYS A 262 22.17 21.46 -3.72
CA LYS A 262 22.20 22.78 -3.04
C LYS A 262 23.33 23.68 -3.57
N LEU A 263 24.53 23.12 -3.78
CA LEU A 263 25.66 23.87 -4.34
C LEU A 263 25.39 24.41 -5.75
N HIS A 264 24.68 23.63 -6.57
CA HIS A 264 24.30 24.08 -7.92
C HIS A 264 23.31 25.26 -7.87
N ASN A 265 22.30 25.20 -7.00
CA ASN A 265 21.26 26.22 -6.92
C ASN A 265 21.74 27.49 -6.18
N HIS A 266 22.68 27.37 -5.24
CA HIS A 266 23.20 28.48 -4.45
C HIS A 266 24.74 28.48 -4.39
N PRO A 267 25.43 28.85 -5.48
CA PRO A 267 26.90 28.79 -5.56
C PRO A 267 27.65 29.78 -4.66
N LYS A 268 26.93 30.64 -3.90
CA LYS A 268 27.51 31.63 -2.97
C LYS A 268 27.40 31.22 -1.49
N ASP A 269 26.78 30.09 -1.20
CA ASP A 269 26.68 29.57 0.17
C ASP A 269 27.97 28.78 0.47
N ASP A 270 29.05 29.50 0.84
CA ASP A 270 30.38 28.99 1.22
C ASP A 270 30.37 28.24 2.57
N SER A 271 29.32 27.47 2.84
CA SER A 271 29.32 26.56 3.98
C SER A 271 30.21 25.36 3.61
N PRO A 272 31.31 25.10 4.32
CA PRO A 272 32.14 23.92 4.08
C PRO A 272 31.37 22.70 4.58
N VAL A 273 30.41 22.23 3.80
CA VAL A 273 29.86 20.89 3.96
C VAL A 273 31.02 19.95 3.68
N GLU A 274 31.27 19.03 4.60
CA GLU A 274 32.31 17.99 4.66
C GLU A 274 32.49 17.22 3.32
N MET A 275 32.95 17.89 2.27
CA MET A 275 33.18 17.32 0.95
C MET A 275 34.55 16.64 0.86
N GLU A 276 35.47 16.91 1.79
CA GLU A 276 36.83 16.37 1.78
C GLU A 276 36.91 14.87 2.12
N GLU A 277 35.86 14.25 2.66
CA GLU A 277 35.83 12.80 2.93
C GLU A 277 35.08 11.97 1.88
N TRP A 278 34.43 12.61 0.90
CA TRP A 278 33.78 11.88 -0.17
C TRP A 278 34.86 11.66 -1.22
N GLY A 279 35.50 10.49 -1.15
CA GLY A 279 36.59 10.10 -2.06
C GLY A 279 36.21 10.27 -3.54
N ASP A 280 37.14 9.93 -4.45
CA ASP A 280 37.04 10.07 -5.92
C ASP A 280 35.91 9.22 -6.55
N ASP A 281 34.69 9.49 -6.09
CA ASP A 281 33.55 8.61 -6.14
C ASP A 281 32.65 9.01 -7.29
N ASN A 282 31.91 8.00 -7.74
CA ASN A 282 30.86 8.05 -8.73
C ASN A 282 29.92 9.28 -8.63
N PHE A 283 29.85 9.87 -7.44
CA PHE A 283 29.02 11.01 -7.12
C PHE A 283 29.54 12.32 -7.74
N THR A 284 30.85 12.53 -7.78
CA THR A 284 31.45 13.80 -8.26
C THR A 284 31.28 14.05 -9.75
N SER A 285 30.99 13.00 -10.52
CA SER A 285 30.92 13.00 -11.98
C SER A 285 29.50 13.09 -12.54
N HIS A 286 28.51 13.22 -11.66
CA HIS A 286 27.14 13.53 -11.99
C HIS A 286 26.80 14.97 -11.59
N GLU A 287 26.02 15.67 -12.41
CA GLU A 287 25.34 16.89 -11.99
C GLU A 287 24.06 16.51 -11.22
N TYR A 288 23.72 17.25 -10.17
CA TYR A 288 22.51 17.02 -9.38
C TYR A 288 21.62 18.25 -9.46
N ARG A 289 20.34 18.03 -9.83
CA ARG A 289 19.33 19.07 -9.86
C ARG A 289 18.15 18.66 -9.02
N HIS A 290 17.62 19.64 -8.28
CA HIS A 290 16.33 19.49 -7.64
C HIS A 290 15.23 19.56 -8.71
N ALA A 291 14.39 18.54 -8.78
CA ALA A 291 13.40 18.40 -9.85
C ALA A 291 11.96 18.27 -9.35
N ASP A 292 11.73 18.55 -8.07
CA ASP A 292 10.42 18.47 -7.44
C ASP A 292 9.77 19.85 -7.30
N VAL A 293 8.55 19.87 -6.78
CA VAL A 293 7.82 21.11 -6.46
C VAL A 293 8.18 21.60 -5.07
N ASP A 294 7.99 22.90 -4.85
CA ASP A 294 7.90 23.48 -3.51
C ASP A 294 6.50 23.29 -2.92
N ILE A 295 6.39 23.10 -1.60
CA ILE A 295 5.12 22.92 -0.88
C ILE A 295 4.19 24.11 -1.09
N SER A 296 4.72 25.31 -1.29
CA SER A 296 3.89 26.48 -1.57
C SER A 296 3.20 26.48 -2.94
N ASN A 297 3.56 25.54 -3.82
CA ASN A 297 2.83 25.27 -5.06
C ASN A 297 1.66 24.29 -4.86
N LEU A 298 1.58 23.60 -3.71
CA LEU A 298 0.49 22.71 -3.39
C LEU A 298 -0.73 23.50 -2.93
N ARG A 299 -1.92 22.97 -3.20
CA ARG A 299 -3.15 23.63 -2.78
C ARG A 299 -3.34 23.49 -1.26
N PRO A 300 -4.01 24.45 -0.59
CA PRO A 300 -4.15 24.45 0.88
C PRO A 300 -4.75 23.18 1.49
N LYS A 301 -5.74 22.55 0.85
CA LYS A 301 -6.31 21.28 1.34
C LYS A 301 -5.29 20.14 1.30
N THR A 302 -4.40 20.12 0.31
CA THR A 302 -3.32 19.13 0.20
C THR A 302 -2.32 19.28 1.34
N ILE A 303 -1.94 20.52 1.65
CA ILE A 303 -1.06 20.84 2.78
C ILE A 303 -1.72 20.40 4.10
N ALA A 304 -2.99 20.75 4.32
CA ALA A 304 -3.73 20.33 5.50
C ALA A 304 -3.81 18.79 5.61
N TYR A 305 -3.99 18.09 4.49
CA TYR A 305 -3.99 16.63 4.44
C TYR A 305 -2.62 16.05 4.83
N ILE A 306 -1.51 16.57 4.29
CA ILE A 306 -0.16 16.13 4.64
C ILE A 306 0.11 16.32 6.13
N ILE A 307 -0.23 17.49 6.69
CA ILE A 307 -0.08 17.79 8.12
C ILE A 307 -0.87 16.78 8.95
N THR A 308 -2.12 16.50 8.55
CA THR A 308 -2.97 15.53 9.25
C THR A 308 -2.37 14.13 9.20
N LEU A 309 -1.83 13.72 8.05
CA LEU A 309 -1.18 12.42 7.88
C LEU A 309 0.11 12.30 8.71
N SER A 310 0.93 13.35 8.74
CA SER A 310 2.14 13.41 9.59
C SER A 310 1.77 13.24 11.07
N ARG A 311 0.77 13.99 11.56
CA ARG A 311 0.26 13.84 12.94
C ARG A 311 -0.26 12.45 13.25
N LEU A 312 -0.94 11.81 12.30
CA LEU A 312 -1.40 10.43 12.46
C LEU A 312 -0.24 9.44 12.57
N MET A 313 0.84 9.62 11.81
CA MET A 313 2.03 8.76 11.88
C MET A 313 2.80 8.96 13.20
N GLU A 314 2.74 10.16 13.75
CA GLU A 314 3.37 10.51 15.02
C GLU A 314 2.49 10.24 16.25
N ALA A 315 1.21 9.93 16.03
CA ALA A 315 0.22 9.77 17.09
C ALA A 315 0.71 8.78 18.17
N PRO A 316 0.67 9.17 19.46
CA PRO A 316 1.19 8.35 20.53
C PRO A 316 0.28 7.16 20.86
N THR A 317 -1.04 7.27 20.57
CA THR A 317 -2.01 6.22 20.88
C THR A 317 -2.99 5.95 19.74
N TRP A 318 -3.53 4.72 19.70
CA TRP A 318 -4.58 4.33 18.74
C TRP A 318 -5.88 5.11 18.90
N ARG A 319 -6.12 5.70 20.08
CA ARG A 319 -7.32 6.51 20.33
C ARG A 319 -7.27 7.81 19.55
N ASP A 320 -6.10 8.45 19.50
CA ASP A 320 -5.90 9.69 18.77
C ASP A 320 -6.10 9.46 17.27
N ILE A 321 -5.59 8.33 16.75
CA ILE A 321 -5.83 7.90 15.37
C ILE A 321 -7.32 7.73 15.09
N LEU A 322 -8.06 7.05 15.97
CA LEU A 322 -9.49 6.85 15.75
C LEU A 322 -10.31 8.14 15.87
N LEU A 323 -9.94 9.05 16.77
CA LEU A 323 -10.62 10.33 16.90
C LEU A 323 -10.49 11.13 15.61
N GLU A 324 -9.29 11.19 15.04
CA GLU A 324 -9.04 11.86 13.76
C GLU A 324 -9.81 11.18 12.61
N LEU A 325 -9.78 9.84 12.53
CA LEU A 325 -10.52 9.10 11.49
C LEU A 325 -12.04 9.22 11.64
N GLN A 326 -12.55 9.52 12.83
CA GLN A 326 -13.98 9.71 13.09
C GLN A 326 -14.43 11.15 12.89
N ASP A 327 -13.51 12.13 12.89
CA ASP A 327 -13.84 13.53 12.71
C ASP A 327 -14.29 13.80 11.28
N PRO A 328 -15.59 14.13 11.03
CA PRO A 328 -16.09 14.41 9.69
C PRO A 328 -15.44 15.65 9.04
N SER A 329 -14.81 16.51 9.84
CA SER A 329 -14.09 17.70 9.37
C SER A 329 -12.61 17.45 9.08
N SER A 330 -12.10 16.26 9.41
CA SER A 330 -10.72 15.87 9.08
C SER A 330 -10.51 15.88 7.56
N PRO A 331 -9.41 16.47 7.06
CA PRO A 331 -9.05 16.41 5.63
C PRO A 331 -8.99 14.98 5.07
N ILE A 332 -8.74 13.98 5.93
CA ILE A 332 -8.70 12.56 5.54
C ILE A 332 -10.09 12.03 5.18
N ASN A 333 -11.16 12.62 5.71
CA ASN A 333 -12.54 12.24 5.42
C ASN A 333 -13.20 13.08 4.30
N ASP A 334 -12.50 14.10 3.77
CA ASP A 334 -12.97 14.91 2.64
C ASP A 334 -12.56 14.24 1.31
N SER A 335 -13.53 13.69 0.57
CA SER A 335 -13.29 13.05 -0.73
C SER A 335 -12.71 13.99 -1.77
N ASP A 336 -13.10 15.27 -1.75
CA ASP A 336 -12.55 16.28 -2.65
C ASP A 336 -11.09 16.57 -2.28
N ALA A 337 -10.78 16.62 -0.98
CA ALA A 337 -9.39 16.75 -0.51
C ALA A 337 -8.53 15.55 -0.94
N GLN A 338 -9.03 14.31 -0.84
CA GLN A 338 -8.29 13.12 -1.29
C GLN A 338 -7.99 13.15 -2.80
N ALA A 339 -8.99 13.47 -3.63
CA ALA A 339 -8.80 13.58 -5.08
C ALA A 339 -7.81 14.71 -5.43
N GLN A 340 -7.90 15.81 -4.70
CA GLN A 340 -7.01 16.96 -4.84
C GLN A 340 -5.56 16.61 -4.45
N VAL A 341 -5.38 15.88 -3.34
CA VAL A 341 -4.08 15.39 -2.87
C VAL A 341 -3.47 14.49 -3.92
N TRP A 342 -4.24 13.59 -4.52
CA TRP A 342 -3.73 12.71 -5.57
C TRP A 342 -3.21 13.50 -6.79
N ASP A 343 -3.96 14.51 -7.24
CA ASP A 343 -3.53 15.35 -8.36
C ASP A 343 -2.31 16.23 -8.03
N ASP A 344 -2.22 16.78 -6.81
CA ASP A 344 -1.06 17.56 -6.38
C ASP A 344 0.19 16.70 -6.16
N ILE A 345 0.05 15.61 -5.41
CA ILE A 345 1.18 14.77 -5.00
C ILE A 345 1.68 13.90 -6.15
N LEU A 346 0.82 13.46 -7.06
CA LEU A 346 1.24 12.65 -8.19
C LEU A 346 1.45 13.51 -9.44
N HIS A 347 0.38 14.11 -9.96
CA HIS A 347 0.41 14.70 -11.30
C HIS A 347 1.14 16.03 -11.37
N ALA A 348 1.00 16.92 -10.38
CA ALA A 348 1.73 18.19 -10.38
C ALA A 348 3.25 17.99 -10.29
N ARG A 349 3.66 17.07 -9.41
CA ARG A 349 5.07 16.65 -9.27
C ARG A 349 5.59 16.00 -10.55
N ASN A 350 4.81 15.13 -11.20
CA ASN A 350 5.16 14.54 -12.49
C ASN A 350 5.33 15.59 -13.59
N ARG A 351 4.45 16.60 -13.67
CA ARG A 351 4.57 17.70 -14.65
C ARG A 351 5.85 18.50 -14.44
N ARG A 352 6.20 18.79 -13.19
CA ARG A 352 7.45 19.50 -12.85
C ARG A 352 8.67 18.69 -13.25
N LEU A 353 8.71 17.40 -12.91
CA LEU A 353 9.78 16.49 -13.29
C LEU A 353 9.92 16.36 -14.81
N ILE A 354 8.81 16.24 -15.56
CA ILE A 354 8.83 16.21 -17.03
C ILE A 354 9.44 17.50 -17.59
N ALA A 355 9.08 18.66 -17.05
CA ALA A 355 9.66 19.93 -17.47
C ALA A 355 11.19 19.98 -17.23
N GLU A 356 11.66 19.40 -16.12
CA GLU A 356 13.10 19.28 -15.82
C GLU A 356 13.83 18.26 -16.70
N ILE A 357 13.18 17.15 -17.06
CA ILE A 357 13.72 16.24 -18.08
C ILE A 357 13.88 17.00 -19.41
N GLN A 358 12.84 17.72 -19.84
CA GLN A 358 12.87 18.48 -21.09
C GLN A 358 13.94 19.57 -21.09
N SER A 359 14.14 20.27 -19.98
CA SER A 359 15.17 21.31 -19.83
C SER A 359 16.59 20.73 -19.83
N ALA A 360 16.76 19.49 -19.37
CA ALA A 360 18.05 18.81 -19.30
C ALA A 360 18.47 18.11 -20.62
N LEU A 361 17.51 17.67 -21.45
CA LEU A 361 17.80 16.94 -22.70
C LEU A 361 18.75 17.64 -23.69
N PRO A 362 18.81 18.98 -23.77
CA PRO A 362 19.79 19.68 -24.61
C PRO A 362 21.23 19.57 -24.10
N ASP A 363 21.42 19.54 -22.78
CA ASP A 363 22.73 19.67 -22.13
C ASP A 363 23.33 18.31 -21.75
N PHE A 364 22.50 17.30 -21.51
CA PHE A 364 22.93 15.98 -21.06
C PHE A 364 22.52 14.87 -22.02
N GLN A 365 23.48 13.99 -22.31
CA GLN A 365 23.20 12.76 -23.06
C GLN A 365 22.49 11.72 -22.19
N ARG A 366 22.72 11.75 -20.87
CA ARG A 366 22.11 10.81 -19.92
C ARG A 366 21.40 11.55 -18.79
N ILE A 367 20.13 11.27 -18.60
CA ILE A 367 19.31 11.78 -17.48
C ILE A 367 18.93 10.60 -16.59
N ILE A 368 19.18 10.73 -15.28
CA ILE A 368 18.87 9.70 -14.28
C ILE A 368 17.80 10.27 -13.35
N VAL A 369 16.72 9.52 -13.17
CA VAL A 369 15.53 9.94 -12.42
C VAL A 369 15.28 8.92 -11.29
N PRO A 370 15.94 9.07 -10.13
CA PRO A 370 15.63 8.30 -8.93
C PRO A 370 14.39 8.88 -8.25
N TRP A 371 13.23 8.30 -8.52
CA TRP A 371 11.93 8.84 -8.09
C TRP A 371 10.98 7.75 -7.56
N GLY A 372 10.07 8.13 -6.68
CA GLY A 372 9.04 7.26 -6.10
C GLY A 372 8.34 6.44 -7.17
N ALA A 373 8.34 5.11 -7.00
CA ALA A 373 7.93 4.17 -8.06
C ALA A 373 6.49 4.38 -8.59
N ALA A 374 5.58 4.92 -7.77
CA ALA A 374 4.22 5.24 -8.17
C ALA A 374 4.14 6.32 -9.29
N HIS A 375 5.14 7.21 -9.36
CA HIS A 375 5.20 8.29 -10.34
C HIS A 375 5.65 7.82 -11.73
N LEU A 376 6.54 6.83 -11.78
CA LEU A 376 7.32 6.52 -12.98
C LEU A 376 6.47 6.01 -14.15
N SER A 377 5.31 5.42 -13.89
CA SER A 377 4.41 4.94 -14.95
C SER A 377 3.87 6.07 -15.84
N GLU A 378 3.70 7.28 -15.29
CA GLU A 378 3.29 8.45 -16.07
C GLU A 378 4.46 9.03 -16.87
N ILE A 379 5.63 9.12 -16.25
CA ILE A 379 6.87 9.59 -16.90
C ILE A 379 7.26 8.66 -18.06
N GLU A 380 7.14 7.35 -17.88
CA GLU A 380 7.36 6.35 -18.93
C GLU A 380 6.41 6.55 -20.11
N ARG A 381 5.11 6.77 -19.85
CA ARG A 381 4.14 7.05 -20.93
C ARG A 381 4.50 8.31 -21.69
N TRP A 382 4.92 9.36 -20.99
CA TRP A 382 5.39 10.59 -21.61
C TRP A 382 6.64 10.35 -22.48
N LEU A 383 7.66 9.64 -21.97
CA LEU A 383 8.88 9.31 -22.73
C LEU A 383 8.56 8.53 -24.01
N LYS A 384 7.70 7.51 -23.93
CA LYS A 384 7.26 6.75 -25.11
C LYS A 384 6.55 7.63 -26.14
N GLY A 385 5.79 8.63 -25.67
CA GLY A 385 5.19 9.66 -26.52
C GLY A 385 6.20 10.60 -27.18
N GLN A 386 7.41 10.73 -26.62
CA GLN A 386 8.55 11.46 -27.18
C GLN A 386 9.52 10.57 -27.97
N HIS A 387 9.05 9.45 -28.52
CA HIS A 387 9.84 8.51 -29.33
C HIS A 387 10.99 7.77 -28.61
N PHE A 388 11.10 7.90 -27.29
CA PHE A 388 12.03 7.07 -26.54
C PHE A 388 11.54 5.61 -26.49
N VAL A 389 12.46 4.68 -26.76
CA VAL A 389 12.19 3.23 -26.73
C VAL A 389 12.87 2.62 -25.52
N GLN A 390 12.16 1.73 -24.81
CA GLN A 390 12.76 1.00 -23.70
C GLN A 390 13.91 0.11 -24.22
N SER A 391 15.12 0.37 -23.75
CA SER A 391 16.34 -0.33 -24.16
C SER A 391 16.86 -1.32 -23.11
N GLY A 392 16.39 -1.22 -21.87
CA GLY A 392 16.88 -2.05 -20.76
C GLY A 392 15.97 -2.02 -19.54
N GLU A 393 16.16 -3.00 -18.67
CA GLU A 393 15.51 -3.11 -17.37
C GLU A 393 16.49 -3.72 -16.37
N VAL A 394 16.55 -3.14 -15.17
CA VAL A 394 17.37 -3.63 -14.05
C VAL A 394 16.48 -3.74 -12.82
N GLU A 395 16.50 -4.89 -12.16
CA GLU A 395 15.80 -5.07 -10.89
C GLU A 395 16.80 -4.99 -9.73
N ARG A 396 16.46 -4.21 -8.71
CA ARG A 396 17.23 -4.12 -7.46
C ARG A 396 16.35 -4.53 -6.30
N ARG A 397 16.90 -5.32 -5.39
CA ARG A 397 16.16 -5.74 -4.19
C ARG A 397 16.20 -4.60 -3.19
N ALA A 398 15.06 -3.97 -2.95
CA ALA A 398 14.91 -2.90 -1.96
C ALA A 398 14.72 -3.45 -0.55
N LEU A 399 14.16 -4.65 -0.44
CA LEU A 399 13.94 -5.34 0.83
C LEU A 399 14.10 -6.85 0.67
N LYS A 400 14.74 -7.52 1.62
CA LYS A 400 14.79 -8.99 1.70
C LYS A 400 13.70 -9.51 2.62
N PHE A 401 12.99 -10.56 2.19
CA PHE A 401 12.20 -11.39 3.10
C PHE A 401 13.02 -12.60 3.51
N PHE A 402 13.11 -12.86 4.82
CA PHE A 402 13.76 -14.01 5.48
C PHE A 402 15.19 -14.35 4.97
#